data_AF-A0A3N1K7M8-F1
#
_entry.id   AF-A0A3N1K7M8-F1
#
_cell.length_a   1.000
_cell.length_b   1.000
_cell.length_c   1.000
_cell.angle_alpha   90.00
_cell.angle_beta   90.00
_cell.angle_gamma   90.00
#
_symmetry.space_group_name_H-M   'P 1'
#
loop_
_entity.id
_entity.type
_entity.pdbx_description
1 polymer ?
#
loop_
_entity_poly.entity_id
_entity_poly.type
_entity_poly.pdbx_seq_one_letter_code
_entity_poly.pdbx_strand_id
1 'polypeptide(L)' 'MIENVSGVHSVVLLLLLAIEVLALVQVWRDRRRSQLVKVLWTIVILALPVVGVLGWAVNWLLGKAADALQRRNA' A
#
# COMPACT_ATOMS: atom_id res chain seq x y z
N MET A 1 1.72 26.96 6.58
CA MET A 1 1.13 25.96 5.64
C MET A 1 1.70 24.54 5.81
N ILE A 2 2.90 24.33 6.37
CA ILE A 2 3.51 22.99 6.52
C ILE A 2 2.87 22.14 7.64
N GLU A 3 2.26 22.76 8.65
CA GLU A 3 1.61 22.03 9.77
C GLU A 3 0.42 21.15 9.33
N ASN A 4 -0.28 21.50 8.25
CA ASN A 4 -1.46 20.76 7.80
C ASN A 4 -1.13 19.53 6.95
N VAL A 5 0.10 19.42 6.43
CA VAL A 5 0.48 18.30 5.55
C VAL A 5 0.58 17.00 6.35
N SER A 6 1.13 17.06 7.57
CA SER A 6 1.17 15.90 8.48
C SER A 6 -0.24 15.40 8.81
N GLY A 7 -1.18 16.31 9.10
CA GLY A 7 -2.56 15.95 9.41
C GLY A 7 -3.25 15.22 8.26
N VAL A 8 -3.08 15.72 7.02
CA VAL A 8 -3.65 15.08 5.83
C VAL A 8 -3.05 13.68 5.60
N HIS A 9 -1.73 13.50 5.76
CA HIS A 9 -1.10 12.19 5.59
C HIS A 9 -1.59 11.18 6.63
N SER A 10 -1.76 11.61 7.88
CA SER A 10 -2.34 10.78 8.94
C SER A 10 -3.78 10.37 8.63
N VAL A 11 -4.61 11.29 8.13
CA VAL A 11 -6.00 10.98 7.74
C VAL A 11 -6.04 9.97 6.60
N VAL A 12 -5.20 10.12 5.58
CA VAL A 12 -5.11 9.17 4.46
C VAL A 12 -4.67 7.79 4.95
N LEU A 13 -3.66 7.71 5.82
CA LEU A 13 -3.21 6.46 6.43
C LEU A 13 -4.31 5.79 7.23
N LEU A 14 -5.03 6.54 8.06
CA LEU A 14 -6.17 6.03 8.83
C LEU A 14 -7.28 5.52 7.92
N LEU A 15 -7.57 6.23 6.83
CA LEU A 15 -8.59 5.82 5.86
C LEU A 15 -8.18 4.51 5.16
N LEU A 16 -6.93 4.39 4.74
CA LEU A 16 -6.41 3.16 4.13
C LEU A 16 -6.51 1.98 5.10
N LEU A 17 -6.10 2.17 6.35
CA LEU A 17 -6.23 1.14 7.40
C LEU A 17 -7.69 0.77 7.65
N ALA A 18 -8.59 1.74 7.71
CA ALA A 18 -10.02 1.49 7.88
C ALA A 18 -10.59 0.65 6.73
N ILE A 19 -10.18 0.94 5.48
CA ILE A 19 -10.57 0.16 4.30
C ILE A 19 -10.07 -1.29 4.41
N GLU A 20 -8.82 -1.50 4.82
CA GLU A 20 -8.28 -2.85 5.02
C GLU A 20 -9.05 -3.63 6.07
N VAL A 21 -9.32 -3.01 7.23
CA VAL A 21 -10.11 -3.64 8.30
C VAL A 21 -11.50 -4.00 7.79
N LEU A 22 -12.17 -3.09 7.07
CA LEU A 22 -13.48 -3.36 6.48
C LEU A 22 -13.42 -4.52 5.47
N ALA A 23 -12.40 -4.55 4.61
CA ALA A 23 -12.22 -5.63 3.65
C ALA A 23 -12.03 -6.99 4.34
N LEU A 24 -11.20 -7.05 5.39
CA LEU A 24 -11.02 -8.25 6.20
C LEU A 24 -12.32 -8.68 6.86
N VAL A 25 -13.03 -7.74 7.51
CA VAL A 25 -14.33 -8.02 8.13
C VAL A 25 -15.32 -8.57 7.10
N GLN A 26 -15.39 -8.00 5.90
CA GLN A 26 -16.28 -8.47 4.83
C GLN A 26 -15.95 -9.90 4.40
N VAL A 27 -14.67 -10.23 4.20
CA VAL A 27 -14.22 -11.58 3.83
C VAL A 27 -14.64 -12.61 4.87
N TRP A 28 -14.45 -12.31 6.15
CA TRP A 28 -14.73 -13.24 7.22
C TRP A 28 -16.22 -13.34 7.55
N ARG A 29 -16.97 -12.24 7.40
CA ARG A 29 -18.42 -12.18 7.60
C ARG A 29 -19.20 -12.92 6.51
N ASP A 30 -18.69 -13.00 5.29
CA ASP A 30 -19.34 -13.74 4.21
C ASP A 30 -19.40 -15.24 4.52
N ARG A 31 -20.60 -15.78 4.77
CA ARG A 31 -20.81 -17.20 5.07
C ARG A 31 -20.86 -18.10 3.84
N ARG A 32 -20.93 -17.54 2.62
CA ARG A 32 -21.05 -18.31 1.38
C ARG A 32 -19.70 -18.77 0.82
N ARG A 33 -18.59 -18.14 1.22
CA ARG A 33 -17.24 -18.47 0.75
C ARG A 33 -16.64 -19.62 1.56
N SER A 34 -15.91 -20.51 0.88
CA SER A 34 -15.12 -21.56 1.52
C SER A 34 -13.96 -20.99 2.34
N GLN A 35 -13.48 -21.76 3.33
CA GLN A 35 -12.39 -21.34 4.21
C GLN A 35 -11.10 -21.01 3.43
N LEU A 36 -10.73 -21.84 2.45
CA LEU A 36 -9.55 -21.60 1.62
C LEU A 36 -9.63 -20.25 0.89
N VAL A 37 -10.79 -19.93 0.33
CA VAL A 37 -11.01 -18.65 -0.38
C VAL A 37 -10.86 -17.47 0.58
N LYS A 38 -11.33 -17.57 1.83
CA LYS A 38 -11.16 -16.52 2.84
C LYS A 38 -9.69 -16.28 3.20
N VAL A 39 -8.93 -17.35 3.37
CA VAL A 39 -7.49 -17.29 3.67
C VAL A 39 -6.74 -16.61 2.51
N LEU A 40 -7.00 -17.03 1.27
CA LEU A 40 -6.39 -16.43 0.08
C LEU A 40 -6.69 -14.93 -0.01
N TRP A 41 -7.95 -14.52 0.19
CA TRP A 41 -8.30 -13.11 0.18
C TRP A 41 -7.66 -12.32 1.32
N THR A 42 -7.53 -12.91 2.51
CA THR A 42 -6.80 -12.29 3.63
C THR A 42 -5.35 -12.02 3.25
N ILE A 43 -4.67 -13.00 2.65
CA ILE A 43 -3.28 -12.84 2.16
C ILE A 43 -3.21 -11.72 1.12
N VAL A 44 -4.13 -11.71 0.15
CA VAL A 44 -4.16 -10.68 -0.90
C VAL A 44 -4.34 -9.28 -0.29
N ILE A 45 -5.30 -9.11 0.62
CA ILE A 45 -5.56 -7.82 1.28
C ILE A 45 -4.31 -7.33 2.02
N LEU A 46 -3.65 -8.19 2.78
CA LEU A 46 -2.44 -7.84 3.53
C LEU A 46 -1.22 -7.61 2.62
N ALA A 47 -1.18 -8.22 1.43
CA ALA A 47 -0.08 -8.05 0.49
C ALA A 47 -0.15 -6.72 -0.29
N LEU A 48 -1.35 -6.17 -0.52
CA LEU A 48 -1.53 -4.91 -1.25
C LEU A 48 -0.68 -3.73 -0.72
N PRO A 49 -0.67 -3.39 0.59
CA PRO A 49 0.16 -2.30 1.09
C PRO A 49 1.65 -2.58 0.90
N VAL A 50 2.07 -3.85 1.08
CA VAL A 50 3.46 -4.28 0.89
C VAL A 50 3.90 -4.06 -0.55
N VAL A 51 3.07 -4.47 -1.52
CA VAL A 51 3.33 -4.25 -2.94
C VAL A 51 3.40 -2.76 -3.27
N GLY A 52 2.54 -1.93 -2.68
CA GLY A 52 2.59 -0.48 -2.84
C GLY A 52 3.93 0.12 -2.37
N VAL A 53 4.40 -0.27 -1.18
CA VAL A 53 5.70 0.17 -0.64
C VAL A 53 6.85 -0.31 -1.52
N LEU A 54 6.82 -1.56 -1.98
CA LEU A 54 7.84 -2.11 -2.87
C LEU A 54 7.88 -1.36 -4.21
N GLY A 55 6.73 -1.09 -4.81
CA GLY A 55 6.64 -0.32 -6.06
C GLY A 55 7.21 1.10 -5.91
N TRP A 56 6.89 1.77 -4.79
CA TRP A 56 7.47 3.07 -4.46
C TRP A 56 8.99 2.99 -4.33
N ALA A 57 9.50 2.00 -3.58
CA ALA A 57 10.94 1.84 -3.36
C ALA A 57 11.69 1.57 -4.66
N VAL A 58 11.15 0.71 -5.52
CA VAL A 58 11.71 0.44 -6.85
C VAL A 58 11.72 1.71 -7.70
N ASN A 59 10.61 2.43 -7.77
CA ASN A 59 10.54 3.69 -8.52
C ASN A 59 11.56 4.72 -8.03
N TRP A 60 11.74 4.83 -6.70
CA TRP A 60 12.74 5.71 -6.10
C TRP A 60 14.17 5.32 -6.51
N LEU A 61 14.49 4.02 -6.48
CA LEU A 61 15.80 3.52 -6.91
C LEU A 61 16.06 3.80 -8.39
N LEU A 62 15.05 3.61 -9.25
CA LEU A 62 15.15 3.91 -10.67
C LEU A 62 15.40 5.40 -10.91
N GLY A 63 14.68 6.29 -10.22
CA GLY A 63 14.92 7.73 -10.29
C GLY A 63 16.36 8.11 -9.89
N LYS A 64 16.85 7.53 -8.79
CA LYS A 64 18.23 7.75 -8.34
C LYS A 64 19.28 7.26 -9.33
N ALA A 65 19.03 6.12 -9.98
CA ALA A 65 19.91 5.59 -11.01
C ALA A 65 19.93 6.49 -12.26
N ALA A 66 18.75 6.98 -12.69
CA ALA A 66 18.64 7.91 -13.80
C ALA A 66 19.40 9.22 -13.53
N ASP A 67 19.24 9.81 -12.34
CA ASP A 67 19.97 11.02 -11.94
C ASP A 67 21.50 10.81 -11.94
N ALA A 68 21.95 9.63 -11.51
CA ALA A 68 23.37 9.28 -11.49
C ALA A 68 23.96 9.14 -12.90
N LEU A 69 23.20 8.59 -13.85
CA LEU A 69 23.60 8.50 -15.25
C LEU A 69 23.63 9.87 -15.91
N GLN A 70 22.62 10.71 -15.65
CA GLN A 70 22.56 12.05 -16.23
C GLN A 70 23.73 12.93 -15.78
N ARG A 71 24.15 12.83 -14.50
CA ARG A 71 25.34 13.54 -13.99
C ARG A 71 26.67 13.02 -14.55
N ARG A 72 26.73 11.80 -15.08
CA ARG A 72 27.95 11.23 -15.69
C ARG A 72 28.08 11.59 -17.17
N ASN A 73 26.96 11.90 -17.82
CA ASN A 73 26.89 12.26 -19.24
C ASN A 73 26.80 13.78 -19.47
N ALA A 74 26.75 14.59 -18.41
CA ALA A 74 26.85 16.04 -18.43
C ALA A 74 28.28 16.48 -18.11
#